data_AF-A0A6B3EWG6-F1
#
_entry.id   AF-A0A6B3EWG6-F1
#
_cell.length_a   1.000
_cell.length_b   1.000
_cell.length_c   1.000
_cell.angle_alpha   90.00
_cell.angle_beta   90.00
_cell.angle_gamma   90.00
#
_symmetry.space_group_name_H-M   'P 1'
#
loop_
_entity.id
_entity.type
_entity.pdbx_description
1 polymer ?
#
loop_
_entity_poly.entity_id
_entity_poly.type
_entity_poly.pdbx_seq_one_letter_code
_entity_poly.pdbx_strand_id
1 'polypeptide(L)'
;HISTGDLFRANISQGTELGKRAKSYMDAGNLVPDEVTIGMAKDRMEQEDAANGFLLDGFPRNVGQAEALDGILKEWGVALDAVLDLEVPEDEVVKRIAGRRICRNDSSHVFHVTYSKPKQEGVCDVCGGEL
;
A
#
# COMPACT_ATOMS: atom_id res chain seq x y z
N HIS A 1 4.44 -2.28 9.46
CA HIS A 1 4.18 -2.56 8.03
C HIS A 1 3.62 -1.29 7.41
N ILE A 2 4.18 -0.85 6.29
CA ILE A 2 3.85 0.40 5.62
C ILE A 2 3.49 0.05 4.17
N SER A 3 2.19 -0.02 3.87
CA SER A 3 1.70 -0.22 2.51
C SER A 3 1.31 1.10 1.87
N THR A 4 1.75 1.34 0.64
CA THR A 4 1.34 2.53 -0.14
C THR A 4 -0.17 2.67 -0.25
N GLY A 5 -0.91 1.57 -0.39
CA GLY A 5 -2.37 1.59 -0.49
C GLY A 5 -3.05 2.10 0.79
N ASP A 6 -2.63 1.59 1.95
CA ASP A 6 -3.13 2.03 3.25
C ASP A 6 -2.69 3.46 3.56
N LEU A 7 -1.46 3.81 3.18
CA LEU A 7 -0.91 5.14 3.34
C LEU A 7 -1.75 6.20 2.62
N PHE A 8 -2.12 5.95 1.36
CA PHE A 8 -3.02 6.84 0.61
C PHE A 8 -4.39 6.91 1.27
N ARG A 9 -4.99 5.77 1.61
CA ARG A 9 -6.33 5.73 2.25
C ARG A 9 -6.36 6.49 3.58
N ALA A 10 -5.33 6.33 4.42
CA ALA A 10 -5.23 7.00 5.71
C ALA A 10 -5.07 8.52 5.55
N ASN A 11 -4.20 8.98 4.65
CA ASN A 11 -4.03 10.41 4.37
C ASN A 11 -5.32 11.04 3.80
N ILE A 12 -6.01 10.32 2.91
CA ILE A 12 -7.28 10.76 2.33
C ILE A 12 -8.38 10.84 3.41
N SER A 13 -8.51 9.81 4.25
CA SER A 13 -9.55 9.77 5.29
C SER A 13 -9.33 10.82 6.38
N GLN A 14 -8.06 11.11 6.72
CA GLN A 14 -7.69 12.16 7.68
C GLN A 14 -7.74 13.57 7.08
N GLY A 15 -7.88 13.70 5.75
CA GLY A 15 -7.94 14.99 5.07
C GLY A 15 -6.65 15.79 5.12
N THR A 16 -5.49 15.12 5.14
CA THR A 16 -4.17 15.78 5.13
C THR A 16 -3.96 16.52 3.80
N GLU A 17 -3.07 17.51 3.76
CA GLU A 17 -2.77 18.23 2.51
C GLU A 17 -2.21 17.29 1.43
N LEU A 18 -1.34 16.35 1.81
CA LEU A 18 -0.86 15.29 0.93
C LEU A 18 -2.03 14.40 0.46
N GLY A 19 -2.93 14.02 1.36
CA GLY A 19 -4.11 13.21 1.04
C GLY A 19 -5.05 13.87 0.04
N LYS A 20 -5.33 15.17 0.22
CA LYS A 20 -6.13 15.96 -0.73
C LYS A 20 -5.48 15.98 -2.13
N ARG A 21 -4.16 16.20 -2.19
CA ARG A 21 -3.41 16.20 -3.45
C ARG A 21 -3.43 14.82 -4.11
N ALA A 22 -3.20 13.74 -3.37
CA ALA A 22 -3.27 12.38 -3.91
C ALA A 22 -4.67 12.02 -4.42
N LYS A 23 -5.72 12.38 -3.66
CA LYS A 23 -7.12 12.13 -4.05
C LYS A 23 -7.45 12.72 -5.42
N SER A 24 -6.98 13.92 -5.75
CA SER A 24 -7.28 14.55 -7.04
C SER A 24 -6.68 13.80 -8.23
N TYR A 25 -5.53 13.15 -8.07
CA TYR A 25 -4.95 12.29 -9.11
C TYR A 25 -5.71 10.96 -9.21
N MET A 26 -5.99 10.32 -8.07
CA MET A 26 -6.67 9.03 -8.02
C MET A 26 -8.09 9.10 -8.60
N ASP A 27 -8.87 10.11 -8.23
CA ASP A 27 -10.22 10.32 -8.75
C ASP A 27 -10.22 10.57 -10.27
N ALA A 28 -9.14 11.16 -10.80
CA ALA A 28 -8.95 11.40 -12.23
C ALA A 28 -8.38 10.19 -12.99
N GLY A 29 -8.13 9.06 -12.32
CA GLY A 29 -7.48 7.88 -12.90
C GLY A 29 -5.99 8.10 -13.24
N ASN A 30 -5.39 9.17 -12.74
CA ASN A 30 -3.99 9.50 -12.95
C ASN A 30 -3.10 8.86 -11.89
N LEU A 31 -1.84 8.63 -12.26
CA LEU A 31 -0.82 8.24 -11.30
C LEU A 31 -0.53 9.40 -10.35
N VAL A 32 -0.42 9.09 -9.06
CA VAL A 32 0.03 10.05 -8.06
C VAL A 32 1.51 10.36 -8.31
N PRO A 33 1.91 11.65 -8.36
CA PRO A 33 3.31 12.01 -8.58
C PRO A 33 4.25 11.41 -7.54
N ASP A 34 5.49 11.14 -7.95
CA ASP A 34 6.51 10.56 -7.08
C ASP A 34 6.76 11.41 -5.84
N GLU A 35 6.86 12.73 -6.00
CA GLU A 35 7.06 13.69 -4.88
C GLU A 35 6.02 13.49 -3.77
N VAL A 36 4.74 13.30 -4.13
CA VAL A 36 3.66 13.10 -3.17
C VAL A 36 3.80 11.74 -2.48
N THR A 37 4.14 10.71 -3.24
CA THR A 37 4.32 9.35 -2.70
C THR A 37 5.52 9.27 -1.75
N ILE A 38 6.64 9.90 -2.12
CA ILE A 38 7.86 10.00 -1.31
C ILE A 38 7.57 10.75 -0.01
N GLY A 39 6.90 11.90 -0.08
CA GLY A 39 6.53 12.68 1.10
C GLY A 39 5.65 11.88 2.07
N MET A 40 4.61 11.21 1.58
CA MET A 40 3.77 10.35 2.42
C MET A 40 4.55 9.19 3.04
N ALA A 41 5.45 8.56 2.27
CA ALA A 41 6.25 7.45 2.78
C ALA A 41 7.18 7.91 3.90
N LYS A 42 7.84 9.06 3.72
CA LYS A 42 8.68 9.70 4.73
C LYS A 42 7.91 9.97 6.02
N ASP A 43 6.80 10.70 5.93
CA ASP A 43 5.95 11.05 7.08
C ASP A 43 5.51 9.80 7.86
N ARG A 44 5.26 8.68 7.16
CA ARG A 44 4.86 7.43 7.80
C ARG A 44 6.01 6.70 8.48
N MET A 45 7.21 6.73 7.90
CA MET A 45 8.40 6.12 8.50
C MET A 45 8.90 6.91 9.72
N GLU A 46 8.54 8.18 9.88
CA GLU A 46 8.89 9.01 11.05
C GLU A 46 8.01 8.74 12.29
N GLN A 47 6.94 7.95 12.17
CA GLN A 47 6.06 7.65 13.29
C GLN A 47 6.74 6.73 14.33
N GLU A 48 6.37 6.88 15.60
CA GLU A 48 7.02 6.16 16.72
C GLU A 48 7.01 4.63 16.57
N ASP A 49 5.97 4.08 15.93
CA ASP A 49 5.84 2.64 15.73
C ASP A 49 6.82 2.08 14.69
N ALA A 50 7.43 2.93 13.86
CA ALA A 50 8.45 2.57 12.87
C ALA A 50 9.89 2.70 13.40
N ALA A 51 10.08 3.19 14.63
CA ALA A 51 11.41 3.46 15.20
C ALA A 51 12.30 2.19 15.33
N ASN A 52 11.68 1.02 15.52
CA ASN A 52 12.40 -0.26 15.62
C ASN A 52 12.50 -1.00 14.28
N GLY A 53 12.17 -0.33 13.17
CA GLY A 53 12.17 -0.89 11.83
C GLY A 53 10.81 -0.84 11.16
N PHE A 54 10.83 -1.05 9.85
CA PHE A 54 9.65 -0.99 9.00
C PHE A 54 9.74 -2.00 7.88
N LEU A 55 8.59 -2.32 7.31
CA LEU A 55 8.46 -3.11 6.08
C LEU A 55 7.73 -2.24 5.06
N LEU A 56 8.42 -1.82 4.00
CA LEU A 56 7.84 -1.06 2.91
C LEU A 56 7.22 -2.02 1.90
N ASP A 57 5.93 -1.83 1.64
CA ASP A 57 5.12 -2.67 0.75
C ASP A 57 4.53 -1.81 -0.38
N GLY A 58 5.03 -2.07 -1.60
CA GLY A 58 4.66 -1.32 -2.80
C GLY A 58 5.33 0.06 -2.91
N PHE A 59 6.40 0.32 -2.16
CA PHE A 59 7.31 1.46 -2.33
C PHE A 59 8.76 0.99 -2.08
N PRO A 60 9.74 1.43 -2.87
CA PRO A 60 9.63 2.24 -4.09
C PRO A 60 9.03 1.47 -5.28
N ARG A 61 8.49 2.18 -6.28
CA ARG A 61 7.93 1.62 -7.53
C ARG A 61 8.70 1.99 -8.80
N ASN A 62 9.66 2.90 -8.69
CA ASN A 62 10.53 3.29 -9.78
C ASN A 62 11.89 3.73 -9.23
N VAL A 63 12.85 3.97 -10.13
CA VAL A 63 14.22 4.34 -9.76
C VAL A 63 14.27 5.68 -9.01
N GLY A 64 13.50 6.68 -9.41
CA GLY A 64 13.49 7.99 -8.73
C GLY A 64 12.99 7.90 -7.29
N GLN A 65 12.00 7.06 -7.02
CA GLN A 65 11.54 6.78 -5.65
C GLN A 65 12.60 6.03 -4.84
N ALA A 66 13.34 5.11 -5.45
CA ALA A 66 14.40 4.37 -4.79
C ALA A 66 15.58 5.28 -4.41
N GLU A 67 16.02 6.15 -5.32
CA GLU A 67 17.05 7.16 -5.05
C GLU A 67 16.63 8.13 -3.94
N ALA A 68 15.35 8.53 -3.92
CA ALA A 68 14.82 9.38 -2.86
C ALA A 68 14.79 8.66 -1.51
N LEU A 69 14.41 7.37 -1.48
CA LEU A 69 14.46 6.55 -0.27
C LEU A 69 15.90 6.44 0.26
N ASP A 70 16.87 6.16 -0.61
CA ASP A 70 18.29 6.10 -0.23
C ASP A 70 18.77 7.42 0.40
N GLY A 71 18.36 8.56 -0.15
CA GLY A 71 18.65 9.88 0.41
C GLY A 71 18.09 10.05 1.83
N ILE A 72 16.81 9.72 2.02
CA ILE A 72 16.13 9.80 3.32
C ILE A 72 16.82 8.91 4.37
N LEU A 73 17.06 7.64 4.03
CA LEU A 73 17.67 6.69 4.96
C LEU A 73 19.09 7.09 5.34
N LYS A 74 19.85 7.63 4.39
CA LYS A 74 21.19 8.17 4.63
C LYS A 74 21.17 9.35 5.60
N GLU A 75 20.21 10.28 5.46
CA GLU A 75 20.03 11.39 6.40
C GLU A 75 19.72 10.90 7.82
N TRP A 76 18.99 9.80 7.94
CA TRP A 76 18.62 9.19 9.23
C TRP A 76 19.68 8.25 9.80
N GLY A 77 20.73 7.93 9.05
CA GLY A 77 21.73 6.93 9.45
C GLY A 77 21.15 5.52 9.53
N VAL A 78 20.09 5.23 8.78
CA VAL A 78 19.41 3.93 8.71
C VAL A 78 19.86 3.21 7.43
N ALA A 79 20.01 1.89 7.48
CA ALA A 79 20.26 1.06 6.32
C ALA A 79 19.10 0.08 6.11
N LEU A 80 18.81 -0.27 4.86
CA LEU A 80 17.90 -1.38 4.57
C LEU A 80 18.62 -2.71 4.82
N ASP A 81 17.98 -3.60 5.56
CA ASP A 81 18.51 -4.94 5.81
C ASP A 81 18.32 -5.89 4.63
N ALA A 82 17.20 -5.76 3.92
CA ALA A 82 16.84 -6.64 2.81
C ALA A 82 15.82 -5.99 1.86
N VAL A 83 15.83 -6.48 0.62
CA VAL A 83 14.75 -6.26 -0.36
C VAL A 83 14.25 -7.63 -0.78
N LEU A 84 12.94 -7.86 -0.63
CA LEU A 84 12.30 -9.11 -1.03
C LEU A 84 11.70 -8.95 -2.42
N ASP A 85 12.27 -9.65 -3.39
CA ASP A 85 11.73 -9.74 -4.74
C ASP A 85 10.85 -11.00 -4.86
N LEU A 86 9.58 -10.79 -5.24
CA LEU A 86 8.58 -11.85 -5.36
C LEU A 86 8.27 -12.06 -6.84
N GLU A 87 8.99 -12.98 -7.46
CA GLU A 87 8.78 -13.32 -8.87
C GLU A 87 7.56 -14.23 -9.04
N VAL A 88 6.58 -13.77 -9.82
CA VAL A 88 5.34 -14.49 -10.10
C VAL A 88 5.01 -14.36 -11.60
N PRO A 89 4.61 -15.46 -12.27
CA PRO A 89 4.17 -15.41 -13.67
C PRO A 89 3.03 -14.39 -13.88
N GLU A 90 3.08 -13.66 -15.00
CA GLU A 90 2.09 -12.61 -15.31
C GLU A 90 0.64 -13.15 -15.32
N ASP A 91 0.43 -14.33 -15.87
CA ASP A 91 -0.90 -14.95 -15.93
C ASP A 91 -1.44 -15.27 -14.53
N GLU A 92 -0.57 -15.65 -13.59
CA GLU A 92 -0.91 -15.85 -12.20
C GLU A 92 -1.21 -14.52 -11.48
N VAL A 93 -0.45 -13.45 -11.78
CA VAL A 93 -0.74 -12.11 -11.26
C VAL A 93 -2.12 -11.64 -11.72
N VAL A 94 -2.44 -11.78 -13.02
CA VAL A 94 -3.74 -11.41 -13.58
C VAL A 94 -4.87 -12.19 -12.91
N LYS A 95 -4.73 -13.52 -12.76
CA LYS A 95 -5.72 -14.37 -12.08
C LYS A 95 -5.95 -13.91 -10.64
N ARG A 96 -4.87 -13.63 -9.89
CA ARG A 96 -4.92 -13.18 -8.50
C ARG A 96 -5.62 -11.83 -8.33
N ILE A 97 -5.35 -10.89 -9.23
CA ILE A 97 -5.97 -9.55 -9.18
C ILE A 97 -7.45 -9.64 -9.52
N ALA A 98 -7.82 -10.35 -10.60
CA ALA A 98 -9.21 -10.45 -11.05
C ALA A 98 -10.12 -11.20 -10.06
N GLY A 99 -9.55 -12.19 -9.35
CA GLY A 99 -10.28 -12.97 -8.36
C GLY A 99 -10.34 -12.37 -6.97
N ARG A 100 -9.63 -11.27 -6.70
CA ARG A 100 -9.59 -10.62 -5.39
C ARG A 100 -10.95 -10.01 -5.02
N ARG A 101 -11.35 -10.17 -3.76
CA ARG A 101 -12.54 -9.56 -3.14
C ARG A 101 -12.11 -8.87 -1.85
N ILE A 102 -12.67 -7.70 -1.56
CA ILE A 102 -12.24 -6.86 -0.44
C ILE A 102 -13.50 -6.44 0.29
N CYS A 103 -13.56 -6.71 1.60
CA CYS A 103 -14.69 -6.28 2.39
C CYS A 103 -14.87 -4.76 2.35
N ARG A 104 -16.10 -4.32 2.10
CA ARG A 104 -16.45 -2.90 2.06
C ARG A 104 -16.35 -2.21 3.42
N ASN A 105 -16.49 -2.97 4.52
CA ASN A 105 -16.38 -2.43 5.88
C ASN A 105 -14.94 -2.30 6.34
N ASP A 106 -14.05 -3.18 5.90
CA ASP A 106 -12.65 -3.21 6.31
C ASP A 106 -11.76 -3.75 5.19
N SER A 107 -10.91 -2.90 4.63
CA SER A 107 -10.05 -3.26 3.50
C SER A 107 -8.95 -4.26 3.85
N SER A 108 -8.71 -4.54 5.14
CA SER A 108 -7.79 -5.59 5.57
C SER A 108 -8.36 -7.00 5.39
N HIS A 109 -9.69 -7.14 5.29
CA HIS A 109 -10.35 -8.42 5.06
C HIS A 109 -10.35 -8.75 3.55
N VAL A 110 -9.29 -9.42 3.11
CA VAL A 110 -9.08 -9.79 1.70
C VAL A 110 -9.43 -11.26 1.46
N PHE A 111 -10.20 -11.52 0.41
CA PHE A 111 -10.59 -12.84 -0.05
C PHE A 111 -10.22 -13.03 -1.52
N HIS A 112 -10.34 -14.26 -1.99
CA HIS A 112 -10.19 -14.59 -3.41
C HIS A 112 -11.18 -15.68 -3.81
N VAL A 113 -11.81 -15.54 -4.97
CA VAL A 113 -12.80 -16.52 -5.50
C VAL A 113 -12.28 -17.94 -5.71
N THR A 114 -11.00 -18.20 -5.45
CA THR A 114 -10.32 -19.49 -5.68
C THR A 114 -9.38 -19.81 -4.54
N TYR A 115 -8.40 -18.94 -4.29
CA TYR A 115 -7.32 -19.19 -3.33
C TYR A 115 -7.71 -18.98 -1.86
N SER A 116 -8.73 -18.15 -1.59
CA SER A 116 -9.20 -17.84 -0.23
C SER A 116 -10.68 -17.49 -0.28
N LYS A 117 -11.51 -18.51 -0.56
CA LYS A 117 -12.95 -18.32 -0.73
C LYS A 117 -13.61 -17.97 0.60
N PRO A 118 -14.56 -17.02 0.61
CA PRO A 118 -15.40 -16.84 1.79
C PRO A 118 -16.29 -18.07 2.03
N LYS A 119 -16.72 -18.30 3.26
CA LYS A 119 -17.65 -19.38 3.60
C LYS A 119 -19.00 -19.20 2.91
N GLN A 120 -19.44 -17.96 2.77
CA GLN A 120 -20.64 -17.59 2.01
C GLN A 120 -20.27 -16.58 0.92
N GLU A 121 -20.73 -16.83 -0.31
CA GLU A 121 -20.45 -15.96 -1.44
C GLU A 121 -20.93 -14.52 -1.18
N GLY A 122 -20.05 -13.54 -1.41
CA GLY A 122 -20.32 -12.12 -1.20
C GLY A 122 -20.30 -11.66 0.26
N VAL A 123 -19.99 -12.54 1.23
CA VAL A 123 -20.03 -12.22 2.67
C VAL A 123 -18.67 -12.40 3.33
N CYS A 124 -18.22 -11.37 4.04
CA CYS A 124 -16.98 -11.37 4.79
C CYS A 124 -17.09 -12.30 6.00
N ASP A 125 -16.23 -13.31 6.06
CA ASP A 125 -16.21 -14.27 7.17
C ASP A 125 -15.82 -13.68 8.53
N VAL A 126 -15.22 -12.48 8.55
CA VAL A 126 -14.72 -11.83 9.77
C VAL A 126 -15.78 -10.90 10.39
N CYS A 127 -16.44 -10.08 9.58
CA CYS A 127 -17.35 -9.04 10.07
C CYS A 127 -18.77 -9.10 9.48
N GLY A 128 -19.06 -10.05 8.59
CA GLY A 128 -20.37 -10.18 7.91
C GLY A 128 -20.68 -9.09 6.86
N GLY A 129 -19.70 -8.23 6.53
CA GLY A 129 -19.84 -7.19 5.50
C GLY A 129 -19.86 -7.75 4.08
N GLU A 130 -20.25 -6.90 3.11
CA GLU A 130 -20.21 -7.22 1.67
C GLU A 130 -18.76 -7.30 1.16
N LEU A 131 -18.46 -8.28 0.30
CA LEU A 131 -17.16 -8.53 -0.34
C LEU A 131 -17.02 -8.03 -1.79
#